data_AF-A0A7R9M0D5-F1
#
_entry.id   AF-A0A7R9M0D5-F1
#
_cell.length_a   1.000
_cell.length_b   1.000
_cell.length_c   1.000
_cell.angle_alpha   90.00
_cell.angle_beta   90.00
_cell.angle_gamma   90.00
#
_symmetry.space_group_name_H-M   'P 1'
#
loop_
_entity.id
_entity.type
_entity.pdbx_description
1 polymer ?
#
loop_
_entity_poly.entity_id
_entity_poly.type
_entity_poly.pdbx_seq_one_letter_code
_entity_poly.pdbx_strand_id
1 'polypeptide(L)'
;HQNDNTSTFFLFICTSRALSVLVDTICILYLIAIIVYIMTNSDGIPGGNAGLLLTSALSLTSVFQMGVKLSADTELYMTAVERVLEYTAIKPEAELESTPDRKPPKNWPQMGE
;
A
#
# COMPACT_ATOMS: atom_id res chain seq x y z
N HIS A 1 1.99 17.79 16.73
CA HIS A 1 0.88 17.64 15.75
C HIS A 1 1.32 17.77 14.30
N GLN A 2 1.83 18.92 13.81
CA GLN A 2 2.17 19.07 12.38
C GLN A 2 3.41 18.25 11.94
N ASN A 3 4.37 18.05 12.85
CA ASN A 3 5.59 17.30 12.58
C ASN A 3 5.42 15.78 12.72
N ASP A 4 4.46 15.32 13.53
CA ASP A 4 4.26 13.90 13.84
C ASP A 4 3.62 13.15 12.66
N ASN A 5 2.62 13.76 12.02
CA ASN A 5 2.03 13.23 10.78
C ASN A 5 3.06 13.19 9.65
N THR A 6 3.89 14.22 9.54
CA THR A 6 4.95 14.30 8.53
C THR A 6 6.02 13.22 8.74
N SER A 7 6.42 12.98 9.99
CA SER A 7 7.38 11.94 10.36
C SER A 7 6.83 10.53 10.09
N THR A 8 5.57 10.28 10.46
CA THR A 8 4.90 8.98 10.22
C THR A 8 4.77 8.70 8.72
N PHE A 9 4.41 9.71 7.92
CA PHE A 9 4.33 9.59 6.47
C PHE A 9 5.69 9.31 5.83
N PHE A 10 6.76 9.96 6.33
CA PHE A 10 8.12 9.69 5.88
C PHE A 10 8.56 8.25 6.19
N LEU A 11 8.29 7.75 7.40
CA LEU A 11 8.55 6.36 7.79
C LEU A 11 7.79 5.37 6.91
N PHE A 12 6.54 5.66 6.56
CA PHE A 12 5.74 4.87 5.64
C PHE A 12 6.41 4.79 4.25
N ILE A 13 6.83 5.92 3.69
CA ILE A 13 7.55 5.95 2.40
C ILE A 13 8.85 5.16 2.49
N CYS A 14 9.65 5.36 3.55
CA CYS A 14 10.90 4.63 3.75
C CYS A 14 10.68 3.12 3.81
N THR A 15 9.63 2.67 4.51
CA THR A 15 9.29 1.26 4.66
C THR A 15 8.84 0.67 3.31
N SER A 16 7.96 1.36 2.58
CA SER A 16 7.53 0.95 1.23
C SER A 16 8.71 0.83 0.26
N ARG A 17 9.67 1.77 0.33
CA ARG A 17 10.90 1.73 -0.48
C ARG A 17 11.81 0.57 -0.08
N ALA A 18 12.00 0.33 1.21
CA ALA A 18 12.81 -0.79 1.69
C ALA A 18 12.23 -2.14 1.24
N LEU A 19 10.91 -2.31 1.32
CA LEU A 19 10.22 -3.49 0.81
C LEU A 19 10.44 -3.68 -0.69
N SER A 20 10.34 -2.60 -1.47
CA SER A 20 10.60 -2.65 -2.92
C SER A 20 12.03 -3.10 -3.23
N VAL A 21 13.04 -2.58 -2.52
CA VAL A 21 14.46 -2.96 -2.69
C VAL A 21 14.70 -4.44 -2.35
N LEU A 22 14.06 -4.95 -1.29
CA LEU A 22 14.17 -6.37 -0.92
C LEU A 22 13.59 -7.27 -2.02
N VAL A 23 12.43 -6.92 -2.55
CA VAL A 23 11.78 -7.64 -3.66
C VAL A 23 12.64 -7.63 -4.91
N ASP A 24 13.19 -6.46 -5.28
CA ASP A 24 14.09 -6.34 -6.43
C ASP A 24 15.35 -7.19 -6.26
N THR A 25 15.88 -7.28 -5.04
CA THR A 25 17.04 -8.13 -4.74
C THR A 25 16.72 -9.61 -4.99
N ILE A 26 15.55 -10.09 -4.56
CA ILE A 26 15.10 -11.48 -4.79
C ILE A 26 14.92 -11.73 -6.29
N CYS A 27 14.32 -10.79 -7.01
CA CYS A 27 14.13 -10.86 -8.46
C CYS A 27 15.47 -10.97 -9.23
N ILE A 28 16.46 -10.18 -8.84
CA ILE A 28 17.80 -10.23 -9.43
C ILE A 28 18.48 -11.57 -9.15
N LEU A 29 18.40 -12.08 -7.91
CA LEU A 29 18.97 -13.38 -7.55
C LEU A 29 18.33 -14.52 -8.36
N TYR A 30 17.01 -14.48 -8.57
CA TYR A 30 16.30 -15.44 -9.41
C TYR A 30 16.79 -15.40 -10.87
N LEU A 31 16.95 -14.21 -11.45
CA LEU A 31 17.46 -14.07 -12.82
C LEU A 31 18.90 -14.57 -12.95
N ILE A 32 19.77 -14.28 -11.97
CA ILE A 32 21.14 -14.80 -11.92
C ILE A 32 21.12 -16.32 -11.90
N ALA A 33 20.25 -16.94 -11.09
CA ALA A 33 20.13 -18.39 -11.03
C ALA A 33 19.72 -19.02 -12.38
N ILE A 34 18.77 -18.41 -13.09
CA ILE A 34 18.36 -18.85 -14.44
C ILE A 34 19.51 -18.71 -15.45
N ILE A 35 20.24 -17.59 -15.41
CA ILE A 35 21.38 -17.37 -16.30
C ILE A 35 22.48 -18.41 -16.04
N VAL A 36 22.82 -18.65 -14.77
CA VAL A 36 23.80 -19.67 -14.39
C VAL A 36 23.34 -21.06 -14.84
N TYR A 37 22.06 -21.40 -14.67
CA TYR A 37 21.50 -22.67 -15.12
C TYR A 37 21.61 -22.87 -16.65
N ILE A 38 21.35 -21.82 -17.43
CA ILE A 38 21.51 -21.84 -18.89
C ILE A 38 22.99 -22.02 -19.26
N MET A 39 23.90 -21.33 -18.56
CA MET A 39 25.34 -21.43 -18.81
C MET A 39 25.91 -22.82 -18.48
N THR A 40 25.47 -23.45 -17.38
CA THR A 40 25.95 -24.80 -17.01
C THR A 40 25.41 -25.90 -17.91
N ASN A 41 24.28 -25.67 -18.60
CA ASN A 41 23.64 -26.64 -19.48
C ASN A 41 23.66 -26.18 -20.94
N SER A 42 24.62 -25.33 -21.32
CA SER A 42 24.69 -24.72 -22.65
C SER A 42 24.76 -25.73 -23.79
N ASP A 43 25.38 -26.88 -23.54
CA ASP A 43 25.56 -27.94 -24.55
C ASP A 43 24.27 -28.75 -24.79
N GLY A 44 23.35 -28.75 -23.82
CA GLY A 44 22.09 -29.50 -23.88
C GLY A 44 20.85 -28.65 -24.20
N ILE A 45 20.96 -27.32 -24.15
CA ILE A 45 19.84 -26.40 -24.35
C ILE A 45 20.01 -25.67 -25.68
N PRO A 46 19.15 -25.93 -26.68
CA PRO A 46 19.13 -25.14 -27.91
C PRO A 46 18.94 -23.65 -27.59
N GLY A 47 19.66 -22.76 -28.28
CA GLY A 47 19.63 -21.31 -28.00
C GLY A 47 18.21 -20.70 -28.02
N GLY A 48 17.32 -21.22 -28.87
CA GLY A 48 15.91 -20.81 -28.89
C GLY A 48 15.16 -21.14 -27.58
N ASN A 49 15.43 -22.31 -26.98
CA ASN A 49 14.84 -22.70 -25.70
C ASN A 49 15.44 -21.91 -24.53
N ALA A 50 16.73 -21.59 -24.59
CA ALA A 50 17.38 -20.72 -23.60
C ALA A 50 16.77 -19.30 -23.62
N GLY A 51 16.56 -18.73 -24.81
CA GLY A 51 15.90 -17.44 -24.97
C GLY A 51 14.45 -17.45 -24.49
N LEU A 52 13.71 -18.54 -24.76
CA LEU A 52 12.36 -18.73 -24.25
C LEU A 52 12.33 -18.79 -22.72
N LEU A 53 13.20 -19.63 -22.11
CA LEU A 53 13.31 -19.76 -20.66
C LEU A 53 13.60 -18.42 -19.99
N LEU A 54 14.57 -17.67 -20.53
CA LEU A 54 14.94 -16.35 -20.02
C LEU A 54 13.79 -15.34 -20.16
N THR A 55 13.11 -15.31 -21.31
CA THR A 55 11.99 -14.38 -21.55
C THR A 55 10.79 -14.68 -20.66
N SER A 56 10.50 -15.97 -20.44
CA SER A 56 9.47 -16.41 -19.50
C SER A 56 9.82 -16.03 -18.06
N ALA A 57 11.09 -16.21 -17.65
CA ALA A 57 11.56 -15.80 -16.33
C ALA A 57 11.48 -14.28 -16.11
N LEU A 58 11.85 -13.47 -17.12
CA LEU A 58 11.71 -12.01 -17.08
C LEU A 58 10.25 -11.57 -16.98
N SER A 59 9.36 -12.18 -17.77
CA SER A 59 7.92 -11.90 -17.73
C SER A 59 7.34 -12.21 -16.34
N LEU A 60 7.69 -13.37 -15.77
CA LEU A 60 7.25 -13.76 -14.44
C LEU A 60 7.74 -12.78 -13.36
N THR A 61 9.01 -12.37 -13.45
CA THR A 61 9.63 -11.41 -12.53
C THR A 61 8.91 -10.06 -12.58
N SER A 62 8.59 -9.57 -13.78
CA SER A 62 7.85 -8.32 -13.98
C SER A 62 6.45 -8.36 -13.35
N VAL A 63 5.71 -9.45 -13.58
CA VAL A 63 4.39 -9.65 -12.97
C VAL A 63 4.48 -9.74 -11.46
N PHE A 64 5.53 -10.40 -10.93
CA PHE A 64 5.75 -10.51 -9.49
C PHE A 64 6.01 -9.14 -8.84
N GLN A 65 6.90 -8.32 -9.43
CA GLN A 65 7.18 -6.95 -8.95
C GLN A 65 5.92 -6.09 -8.95
N MET A 66 5.13 -6.14 -10.03
CA MET A 66 3.84 -5.44 -10.12
C MET A 66 2.84 -5.96 -9.07
N GLY A 67 2.79 -7.27 -8.86
CA GLY A 67 1.89 -7.89 -7.89
C GLY A 67 2.16 -7.45 -6.46
N VAL A 68 3.43 -7.39 -6.05
CA VAL A 68 3.79 -6.89 -4.71
C VAL A 68 3.38 -5.42 -4.54
N LYS A 69 3.61 -4.59 -5.56
CA LYS A 69 3.17 -3.20 -5.53
C LYS A 69 1.65 -3.09 -5.37
N LEU A 70 0.89 -3.87 -6.14
CA LEU A 70 -0.56 -3.89 -6.05
C LEU A 70 -1.05 -4.35 -4.65
N SER A 71 -0.37 -5.31 -4.03
CA SER A 71 -0.66 -5.75 -2.67
C SER A 71 -0.46 -4.61 -1.66
N ALA A 72 0.66 -3.88 -1.76
CA ALA A 72 0.94 -2.75 -0.88
C ALA A 72 -0.07 -1.60 -1.05
N ASP A 73 -0.46 -1.30 -2.29
CA ASP A 73 -1.50 -0.30 -2.57
C ASP A 73 -2.85 -0.72 -1.98
N THR A 74 -3.18 -2.02 -2.04
CA THR A 74 -4.41 -2.57 -1.46
C THR A 74 -4.41 -2.43 0.07
N GLU A 75 -3.31 -2.76 0.75
CA GLU A 75 -3.18 -2.57 2.21
C GLU A 75 -3.34 -1.10 2.62
N LEU A 76 -2.77 -0.19 1.82
CA LEU A 76 -2.93 1.25 2.03
C LEU A 76 -4.41 1.67 1.93
N TYR A 77 -5.14 1.17 0.92
CA TYR A 77 -6.56 1.48 0.77
C TYR A 77 -7.42 0.84 1.87
N MET A 78 -7.10 -0.38 2.30
CA MET A 78 -7.81 -1.04 3.41
C MET A 78 -7.66 -0.27 4.73
N THR A 79 -6.52 0.37 4.96
CA THR A 79 -6.34 1.26 6.13
C THR A 79 -7.35 2.41 6.14
N ALA A 80 -7.65 3.01 4.98
CA ALA A 80 -8.66 4.07 4.89
C ALA A 80 -10.08 3.54 5.16
N VAL A 81 -10.39 2.33 4.66
CA VAL A 81 -11.68 1.66 4.91
C VAL A 81 -11.87 1.37 6.40
N GLU A 82 -10.83 0.87 7.08
CA GLU A 82 -10.85 0.63 8.52
C GLU A 82 -11.18 1.91 9.30
N ARG A 83 -10.58 3.05 8.94
CA ARG A 83 -10.87 4.35 9.55
C ARG A 83 -12.30 4.82 9.32
N VAL A 84 -12.82 4.66 8.11
CA VAL A 84 -14.22 5.02 7.82
C VAL A 84 -15.16 4.18 8.68
N LEU A 85 -14.92 2.87 8.77
CA LEU A 85 -15.73 1.97 9.60
C LEU A 85 -15.64 2.35 11.09
N GLU A 86 -14.45 2.68 11.58
CA GLU A 86 -14.24 3.17 12.95
C GLU A 86 -15.12 4.39 13.22
N TYR A 87 -15.15 5.38 12.33
CA TYR A 87 -16.01 6.57 12.48
C TYR A 87 -17.51 6.27 12.50
N THR A 88 -17.96 5.20 11.85
CA THR A 88 -19.38 4.80 11.90
C THR A 88 -19.80 4.19 13.24
N ALA A 89 -18.85 3.65 14.00
CA ALA A 89 -19.10 2.97 15.27
C ALA A 89 -18.94 3.89 16.50
N ILE A 90 -18.44 5.13 16.30
CA ILE A 90 -18.27 6.09 17.39
C ILE A 90 -19.64 6.55 17.89
N LYS A 91 -19.72 6.80 19.19
CA LYS A 91 -20.93 7.32 19.83
C LYS A 91 -21.32 8.64 19.15
N PRO A 92 -22.53 8.77 18.58
CA PRO A 92 -22.96 10.00 17.95
C PRO A 92 -22.85 11.17 18.92
N GLU A 93 -22.48 12.33 18.38
CA GLU A 93 -22.59 13.58 19.14
C GLU A 93 -24.06 13.84 19.53
N ALA A 94 -24.28 14.81 20.42
CA ALA A 94 -25.64 15.18 20.81
C ALA A 94 -26.52 15.45 19.58
N GLU A 95 -27.81 15.15 19.66
CA GLU A 95 -28.74 15.37 18.55
C GLU A 95 -28.60 16.81 18.02
N LEU A 96 -28.54 16.94 16.69
CA LEU A 96 -28.41 18.22 15.98
C LEU A 96 -29.47 19.24 16.42
N GLU A 97 -30.64 18.74 16.80
CA GLU A 97 -31.70 19.52 17.42
C GLU A 97 -31.72 19.22 18.93
N SER A 98 -31.52 20.24 19.75
CA SER A 98 -31.81 20.16 21.17
C SER A 98 -33.29 19.81 21.39
N THR A 99 -33.57 18.92 22.35
CA THR A 99 -34.92 18.57 22.80
C THR A 99 -35.79 19.83 22.95
N PRO A 100 -37.11 19.78 22.69
CA PRO A 100 -38.00 20.96 22.75
C PRO A 100 -37.84 21.79 24.04
N ASP A 101 -37.57 21.13 25.17
CA ASP A 101 -37.37 21.76 26.49
C ASP A 101 -36.00 22.44 26.69
N ARG A 102 -35.04 22.23 25.79
CA ARG A 102 -33.68 22.77 25.85
C ARG A 102 -33.32 23.65 24.65
N LYS A 103 -34.28 23.97 23.77
CA LYS A 103 -34.05 24.92 22.69
C LYS A 103 -33.81 26.31 23.28
N PRO A 104 -32.74 27.01 22.88
CA PRO A 104 -32.56 28.39 23.26
C PRO A 104 -33.74 29.22 22.73
N PRO A 105 -34.18 30.26 23.46
CA PRO A 105 -35.28 31.09 23.02
C PRO A 105 -34.91 31.82 21.72
N LYS A 106 -35.91 32.20 20.91
CA LYS A 106 -35.70 32.79 19.57
C LYS A 106 -34.82 34.05 19.55
N ASN A 107 -34.66 34.71 20.69
CA ASN A 107 -33.86 35.91 20.91
C ASN A 107 -32.44 35.63 21.43
N TRP A 108 -31.99 34.37 21.41
CA TRP A 108 -30.63 33.96 21.76
C TRP A 108 -29.71 33.99 20.52
N PRO A 109 -28.42 34.38 20.65
CA PRO A 109 -27.80 35.05 21.79
C PRO A 109 -28.14 36.54 21.78
N GLN A 110 -28.59 37.06 22.92
CA GLN A 110 -29.09 38.43 23.03
C GLN A 110 -27.97 39.47 23.20
N MET A 111 -26.83 39.02 23.72
CA MET A 111 -25.53 39.67 23.60
C MET A 111 -24.56 38.59 23.16
N GLY A 112 -23.94 38.77 22.00
CA GLY A 112 -22.88 37.87 21.53
C GLY A 112 -21.59 38.20 22.24
N GLU A 113 -21.02 37.22 22.94
CA GLU A 113 -19.57 37.05 23.02
C GLU A 113 -19.23 35.71 22.36
#